data_AF-A0A6V8SA20-F1
#
_entry.id   AF-A0A6V8SA20-F1
#
_cell.length_a   1.000
_cell.length_b   1.000
_cell.length_c   1.000
_cell.angle_alpha   90.00
_cell.angle_beta   90.00
_cell.angle_gamma   90.00
#
_symmetry.space_group_name_H-M   'P 1'
#
loop_
_entity.id
_entity.type
_entity.pdbx_description
1 polymer ?
#
loop_
_entity_poly.entity_id
_entity_poly.type
_entity_poly.pdbx_seq_one_letter_code
_entity_poly.pdbx_strand_id
1 'polypeptide(L)' 'MREKVNELDTKSEQAKELGIELPKDGYWGNTSSKVCGMIGGAEGGNFTKNAVQSFEEMLIKKNK' A
#
# COMPACT_ATOMS: atom_id res chain seq x y z
N MET A 1 10.88 -1.75 -10.79
CA MET A 1 9.52 -1.29 -11.12
C MET A 1 9.00 -0.61 -9.86
N ARG A 2 8.84 0.71 -9.80
CA ARG A 2 8.08 1.32 -8.69
C ARG A 2 6.64 0.94 -8.94
N GLU A 3 6.11 0.00 -8.18
CA GLU A 3 4.69 -0.31 -8.32
C GLU A 3 3.96 0.91 -7.77
N LYS A 4 3.26 1.62 -8.66
CA LYS A 4 2.53 2.86 -8.39
C LYS A 4 1.61 2.75 -7.18
N VAL A 5 1.15 1.53 -6.89
CA VAL A 5 0.39 1.10 -5.70
C VAL A 5 1.10 1.41 -4.38
N ASN A 6 2.44 1.43 -4.32
CA ASN A 6 3.20 1.68 -3.08
C ASN A 6 3.37 3.17 -2.75
N GLU A 7 2.95 4.06 -3.66
CA GLU A 7 3.05 5.51 -3.53
C GLU A 7 1.68 6.14 -3.23
N LEU A 8 0.64 5.32 -3.04
CA LEU A 8 -0.72 5.78 -2.75
C LEU A 8 -0.96 5.82 -1.25
N ASP A 9 -1.67 6.85 -0.82
CA ASP A 9 -1.93 7.13 0.60
C ASP A 9 -3.34 6.70 1.03
N THR A 10 -4.25 6.46 0.07
CA THR A 10 -5.65 6.15 0.37
C THR A 10 -6.12 4.82 -0.22
N LYS A 11 -7.03 4.15 0.50
CA LYS A 11 -7.69 2.92 0.05
C LYS A 11 -8.39 3.10 -1.31
N SER A 12 -9.00 4.26 -1.55
CA SER A 12 -9.74 4.54 -2.78
C SER A 12 -8.84 4.62 -4.01
N GLU A 13 -7.69 5.28 -3.87
CA GLU A 13 -6.71 5.34 -4.95
C GLU A 13 -6.11 3.97 -5.22
N GLN A 14 -5.78 3.23 -4.16
CA GLN A 14 -5.22 1.89 -4.27
C GLN A 14 -6.21 0.91 -4.90
N ALA A 15 -7.48 0.96 -4.50
CA ALA A 15 -8.53 0.14 -5.10
C ALA A 15 -8.72 0.47 -6.59
N LYS A 16 -8.70 1.75 -6.97
CA LYS A 16 -8.78 2.19 -8.37
C LYS A 16 -7.60 1.69 -9.19
N GLU A 17 -6.38 1.80 -8.68
CA GLU A 17 -5.16 1.34 -9.35
C GLU A 17 -5.15 -0.20 -9.51
N LEU A 18 -5.68 -0.92 -8.53
CA LEU A 18 -5.78 -2.38 -8.55
C LEU A 18 -7.01 -2.90 -9.33
N GLY A 19 -7.90 -2.01 -9.80
CA GLY A 19 -9.14 -2.40 -10.47
C GLY A 19 -10.13 -3.14 -9.56
N ILE A 20 -10.08 -2.86 -8.25
CA ILE A 20 -10.94 -3.50 -7.25
C ILE A 20 -12.08 -2.56 -6.88
N GLU A 21 -13.31 -3.06 -6.90
CA GLU A 21 -14.47 -2.30 -6.44
C GLU A 21 -14.51 -2.22 -4.91
N LEU A 22 -14.76 -1.02 -4.39
CA LEU A 22 -14.98 -0.80 -2.97
C LEU A 22 -16.40 -1.22 -2.58
N PRO A 23 -16.60 -1.82 -1.39
CA PRO A 23 -17.94 -2.08 -0.86
C PRO A 23 -18.72 -0.76 -0.69
N LYS A 24 -19.92 -0.68 -1.28
CA LYS A 24 -20.77 0.52 -1.24
C LYS A 24 -21.32 0.83 0.15
N ASP A 25 -21.51 -0.21 0.95
CA ASP A 25 -21.98 -0.16 2.33
C ASP A 25 -20.82 -0.06 3.34
N GLY A 26 -19.57 -0.11 2.86
CA GLY A 26 -18.37 -0.15 3.70
C GLY A 26 -18.13 -1.49 4.40
N TYR A 27 -18.91 -2.54 4.12
CA TYR A 27 -18.75 -3.84 4.76
C TYR A 27 -17.72 -4.70 4.03
N TRP A 28 -16.58 -4.95 4.68
CA TRP A 28 -15.48 -5.73 4.12
C TRP A 28 -15.54 -7.23 4.45
N GLY A 29 -16.52 -7.68 5.24
CA GLY A 29 -16.57 -9.08 5.72
C GLY A 29 -16.84 -10.11 4.62
N ASN A 30 -17.45 -9.68 3.50
CA ASN A 30 -17.65 -10.54 2.31
C ASN A 30 -16.46 -10.51 1.35
N THR A 31 -15.45 -9.66 1.61
CA THR A 31 -14.26 -9.51 0.79
C THR A 31 -13.14 -10.37 1.35
N SER A 32 -12.39 -11.06 0.48
CA SER A 32 -11.27 -11.88 0.94
C SER A 32 -10.24 -11.06 1.72
N SER A 33 -9.66 -11.64 2.77
CA SER A 33 -8.65 -10.97 3.61
C SER A 33 -7.44 -10.50 2.79
N LYS A 34 -7.11 -11.19 1.70
CA LYS A 34 -6.05 -10.80 0.76
C LYS A 34 -6.36 -9.46 0.09
N VAL A 35 -7.59 -9.29 -0.41
CA VAL A 35 -8.04 -8.04 -1.05
C VAL A 35 -8.09 -6.90 -0.03
N CYS A 36 -8.62 -7.18 1.18
CA CYS A 36 -8.62 -6.19 2.26
C CYS A 36 -7.20 -5.72 2.61
N GLY A 37 -6.24 -6.65 2.69
CA GLY A 37 -4.83 -6.33 2.93
C GLY A 37 -4.18 -5.55 1.80
N MET A 38 -4.47 -5.90 0.54
CA MET A 38 -3.98 -5.17 -0.63
C MET A 38 -4.46 -3.71 -0.65
N ILE A 39 -5.72 -3.46 -0.31
CA ILE A 39 -6.29 -2.10 -0.30
C ILE A 39 -5.87 -1.33 0.95
N GLY A 40 -5.93 -1.95 2.13
CA GLY A 40 -5.49 -1.36 3.39
C GLY A 40 -3.98 -1.09 3.46
N GLY A 41 -3.20 -1.73 2.60
CA GLY A 41 -1.77 -1.47 2.40
C GLY A 41 -1.48 0.00 2.11
N ALA A 42 -2.38 0.74 1.45
CA ALA A 42 -2.23 2.16 1.17
C ALA A 42 -1.98 2.99 2.44
N GLU A 43 -2.75 2.72 3.49
CA GLU A 43 -2.75 3.54 4.72
C GLU A 43 -1.66 3.11 5.72
N GLY A 44 -1.25 1.84 5.71
CA GLY A 44 -0.33 1.30 6.72
C GLY A 44 0.82 0.47 6.17
N GLY A 45 0.58 -0.34 5.14
CA GLY A 45 1.60 -1.21 4.57
C GLY A 45 2.69 -0.45 3.81
N ASN A 46 2.30 0.57 3.04
CA ASN A 46 3.20 1.44 2.29
C ASN A 46 4.10 2.24 3.23
N PHE A 47 3.59 2.67 4.39
CA PHE A 47 4.39 3.37 5.40
C PHE A 47 5.60 2.53 5.84
N THR A 48 5.38 1.28 6.26
CA THR A 48 6.48 0.41 6.72
C THR A 48 7.47 0.14 5.60
N LYS A 49 6.98 -0.13 4.38
CA LYS A 49 7.84 -0.35 3.20
C LYS A 49 8.72 0.87 2.91
N ASN A 50 8.12 2.06 2.90
CA ASN A 50 8.81 3.32 2.61
C ASN A 50 9.82 3.67 3.71
N ALA A 51 9.50 3.38 4.97
CA ALA A 51 10.41 3.57 6.09
C ALA A 51 11.66 2.67 5.98
N VAL A 52 11.46 1.38 5.66
CA VAL A 52 12.57 0.44 5.44
C VAL A 52 13.42 0.88 4.26
N GLN A 53 12.81 1.20 3.12
CA GLN A 53 13.52 1.66 1.93
C GLN A 53 14.35 2.92 2.22
N SER A 54 13.77 3.90 2.91
CA SER A 54 14.47 5.14 3.28
C SER A 54 15.69 4.85 4.17
N PHE A 55 15.56 3.91 5.11
CA PHE A 55 16.65 3.51 5.98
C PHE A 55 17.76 2.78 5.23
N GLU A 56 17.42 1.86 4.32
CA GLU A 56 18.38 1.18 3.45
C GLU A 56 19.17 2.16 2.58
N GLU A 57 18.49 3.15 1.99
CA GLU A 57 19.13 4.20 1.20
C GLU A 57 20.09 5.06 2.05
N MET A 58 19.74 5.36 3.30
CA MET A 58 20.62 6.07 4.24
C MET A 58 21.90 5.27 4.55
N LEU A 59 21.76 3.95 4.79
CA LEU A 59 22.92 3.08 5.05
C LEU A 59 23.86 2.99 3.85
N ILE A 60 23.31 2.88 2.63
CA ILE A 60 24.10 2.86 1.40
C ILE A 60 24.89 4.16 1.23
N LYS A 61 24.26 5.32 1.49
CA LYS A 61 24.91 6.63 1.40
C LYS A 61 26.02 6.81 2.43
N LYS A 62 25.84 6.29 3.66
CA LYS A 62 26.84 6.37 4.73
C LYS A 62 28.11 5.55 4.43
N ASN A 63 27.97 4.47 3.66
CA ASN A 63 29.07 3.57 3.31
C ASN A 63 29.79 3.94 1.99
N LYS A 64 29.47 5.09 1.39
CA LYS A 64 30.16 5.69 0.24
C LYS A 64 30.97 6.90 0.68
#